data_AF-A0A654IAU5-F1
#
_entry.id   AF-A0A654IAU5-F1
#
_cell.length_a   1.000
_cell.length_b   1.000
_cell.length_c   1.000
_cell.angle_alpha   90.00
_cell.angle_beta   90.00
_cell.angle_gamma   90.00
#
_symmetry.space_group_name_H-M   'P 1'
#
loop_
_entity.id
_entity.type
_entity.pdbx_description
1 polymer ?
#
loop_
_entity_poly.entity_id
_entity_poly.type
_entity_poly.pdbx_seq_one_letter_code
_entity_poly.pdbx_strand_id
1 'polypeptide(L)' 'MKKYIIAPSVLSANFMDLKNELELCKKNNINWIHYDVMDFDFVPNLTFGSKILHDIKKI' A
#
# COMPACT_ATOMS: atom_id res chain seq x y z
N MET A 1 -11.37 -12.72 22.00
CA MET A 1 -10.02 -12.10 21.97
C MET A 1 -10.03 -10.95 20.96
N LYS A 2 -9.30 -9.86 21.22
CA LYS A 2 -9.23 -8.69 20.32
C LYS A 2 -8.41 -9.08 19.08
N LYS A 3 -8.92 -8.79 17.88
CA LYS A 3 -8.21 -9.04 16.62
C LYS A 3 -7.33 -7.83 16.30
N TYR A 4 -6.02 -8.01 16.24
CA TYR A 4 -5.09 -6.98 15.80
C TYR A 4 -5.02 -6.97 14.28
N ILE A 5 -4.99 -5.77 13.69
CA ILE A 5 -4.84 -5.57 12.26
C ILE A 5 -3.46 -4.94 12.04
N ILE A 6 -2.66 -5.55 11.16
CA ILE A 6 -1.42 -4.98 10.66
C ILE A 6 -1.68 -4.55 9.22
N ALA A 7 -1.36 -3.29 8.91
CA ALA A 7 -1.53 -2.70 7.59
C ALA A 7 -0.23 -2.01 7.16
N PRO A 8 0.69 -2.73 6.51
CA PRO A 8 1.94 -2.15 6.00
C PRO A 8 1.66 -1.02 5.01
N SER A 9 2.45 0.05 5.06
CA SER A 9 2.31 1.16 4.11
C SER A 9 3.02 0.87 2.79
N VAL A 10 2.29 1.07 1.69
CA VAL A 10 2.83 1.02 0.32
C VAL A 10 3.86 2.10 0.09
N LEU A 11 3.79 3.22 0.82
CA LEU A 11 4.74 4.33 0.67
C LEU A 11 6.18 3.90 0.98
N SER A 12 6.36 2.89 1.83
CA SER A 12 7.67 2.34 2.21
C SER A 12 8.12 1.14 1.36
N ALA A 13 7.31 0.71 0.38
CA ALA A 13 7.61 -0.46 -0.44
C ALA A 13 8.64 -0.15 -1.54
N ASN A 14 9.29 -1.19 -2.06
CA ASN A 14 10.08 -1.07 -3.27
C ASN A 14 9.16 -0.94 -4.51
N PHE A 15 8.98 0.29 -5.02
CA PHE A 15 8.12 0.53 -6.18
C PHE A 15 8.58 -0.14 -7.48
N MET A 16 9.87 -0.44 -7.62
CA MET A 16 10.37 -1.16 -8.80
C MET A 16 9.86 -2.61 -8.85
N ASP A 17 9.44 -3.16 -7.71
CA ASP A 17 8.97 -4.54 -7.59
C ASP A 17 7.77 -4.66 -6.64
N LEU A 18 6.80 -3.76 -6.82
CA LEU A 18 5.62 -3.68 -5.95
C LEU A 18 4.79 -4.97 -5.96
N LYS A 19 4.88 -5.77 -7.02
CA LYS A 19 4.22 -7.08 -7.12
C LYS A 19 4.75 -8.04 -6.07
N ASN A 20 6.06 -8.20 -5.96
CA ASN A 20 6.64 -9.13 -4.99
C ASN A 20 6.45 -8.65 -3.54
N GLU A 21 6.47 -7.34 -3.29
CA GLU A 21 6.14 -6.75 -1.99
C GLU A 21 4.72 -7.09 -1.53
N LEU A 22 3.74 -6.97 -2.43
CA LEU A 22 2.34 -7.30 -2.13
C LEU A 22 2.10 -8.81 -2.00
N GLU A 23 2.73 -9.63 -2.84
CA GLU A 23 2.70 -11.09 -2.71
C GLU A 23 3.30 -11.57 -1.38
N LEU A 24 4.36 -10.92 -0.90
CA LEU A 24 4.94 -11.20 0.41
C LEU A 24 3.93 -10.91 1.53
N CYS A 25 3.20 -9.79 1.46
CA CYS A 25 2.14 -9.46 2.41
C CYS A 25 1.03 -10.53 2.40
N LYS A 26 0.57 -10.94 1.22
CA LYS A 26 -0.45 -11.99 1.06
C LYS A 26 -0.02 -13.32 1.66
N LYS A 27 1.21 -13.76 1.38
CA LYS A 27 1.79 -15.00 1.93
C LYS A 27 1.84 -15.00 3.46
N ASN A 28 1.95 -13.83 4.08
CA ASN A 28 1.99 -13.67 5.54
C ASN A 28 0.61 -13.35 6.16
N ASN A 29 -0.49 -13.62 5.45
CA ASN A 29 -1.86 -13.37 5.92
C ASN A 29 -2.12 -11.91 6.31
N ILE A 30 -1.48 -10.96 5.63
CA ILE A 30 -1.79 -9.54 5.78
C ILE A 30 -2.94 -9.20 4.85
N ASN A 31 -4.07 -8.82 5.43
CA ASN A 31 -5.29 -8.51 4.70
C ASN A 31 -5.45 -7.03 4.35
N TRP A 32 -4.70 -6.15 5.01
CA TRP A 32 -4.85 -4.70 4.91
C TRP A 32 -3.54 -4.10 4.44
N ILE A 33 -3.65 -3.12 3.56
CA ILE A 33 -2.53 -2.37 3.03
C ILE A 33 -2.85 -0.89 3.24
N HIS A 34 -1.93 -0.18 3.87
CA HIS A 34 -2.06 1.26 4.10
C HIS A 34 -1.61 2.00 2.82
N TYR A 35 -2.45 2.91 2.33
CA TYR A 35 -2.25 3.57 1.04
C TYR A 35 -2.34 5.08 1.24
N ASP A 36 -1.17 5.72 1.29
CA ASP A 36 -1.03 7.15 1.53
C ASP A 36 -1.25 7.95 0.24
N VAL A 37 -2.37 8.67 0.16
CA VAL A 37 -2.65 9.63 -0.92
C VAL A 37 -2.26 11.02 -0.44
N MET A 38 -1.37 11.66 -1.18
CA MET A 38 -0.88 13.02 -0.91
C MET A 38 -1.00 13.85 -2.19
N ASP A 39 -1.43 15.10 -2.09
CA ASP A 39 -1.94 15.92 -3.22
C ASP A 39 -1.32 17.32 -3.33
N PHE A 40 -0.20 17.59 -2.64
CA PHE A 40 0.43 18.91 -2.49
C PHE A 40 -0.39 19.98 -1.73
N ASP A 41 -1.69 19.79 -1.53
CA ASP A 41 -2.54 20.75 -0.82
C ASP A 41 -2.59 20.43 0.69
N PHE A 42 -2.83 19.16 1.03
CA PHE A 42 -2.88 18.73 2.43
C PHE A 42 -1.47 18.56 3.04
N VAL A 43 -0.49 18.14 2.23
CA VAL A 43 0.91 17.95 2.63
C VAL A 43 1.86 18.34 1.51
N PRO A 44 3.13 18.73 1.79
CA PRO A 44 4.06 19.23 0.76
C PRO A 44 4.50 18.21 -0.29
N ASN A 45 4.26 16.93 -0.06
CA ASN A 45 4.71 15.85 -0.94
C ASN A 45 3.55 15.34 -1.79
N LEU A 46 3.89 14.79 -2.96
CA LEU A 46 2.95 14.03 -3.80
C LEU A 46 3.35 12.56 -3.78
N THR A 47 2.36 11.69 -3.59
CA THR A 47 2.55 10.24 -3.64
C THR A 47 1.81 9.67 -4.85
N PHE A 48 0.88 8.74 -4.62
CA PHE A 48 0.19 7.96 -5.62
C PHE A 48 -1.29 8.36 -5.64
N GLY A 49 -1.83 8.56 -6.84
CA GLY A 49 -3.26 8.73 -7.03
C GLY A 49 -3.99 7.40 -7.26
N SER A 50 -5.30 7.50 -7.51
CA SER A 50 -6.18 6.33 -7.70
C SER A 50 -5.70 5.35 -8.77
N LYS A 51 -4.97 5.79 -9.80
CA LYS A 51 -4.48 4.89 -10.87
C LYS A 51 -3.67 3.72 -10.31
N ILE A 52 -2.68 3.98 -9.45
CA ILE A 52 -1.82 2.93 -8.90
C ILE A 52 -2.64 1.98 -8.03
N LEU A 53 -3.60 2.50 -7.24
CA LEU A 53 -4.52 1.67 -6.46
C LEU A 53 -5.29 0.66 -7.33
N HIS A 54 -5.76 1.08 -8.51
CA HIS A 54 -6.44 0.20 -9.46
C HIS A 54 -5.52 -0.84 -10.09
N ASP A 55 -4.27 -0.46 -10.36
CA ASP A 55 -3.26 -1.35 -10.93
C ASP A 55 -2.89 -2.46 -9.92
N ILE A 56 -2.68 -2.10 -8.65
CA ILE A 56 -2.27 -3.07 -7.61
C ILE A 56 -3.40 -3.94 -7.09
N LYS A 57 -4.66 -3.51 -7.19
CA LYS A 57 -5.83 -4.31 -6.76
C LYS A 57 -5.97 -5.63 -7.54
N LYS A 58 -5.34 -5.73 -8.71
CA LYS A 58 -5.34 -6.92 -9.57
C LYS A 58 -4.26 -7.94 -9.21
N ILE A 59 -3.26 -7.53 -8.44
CA ILE A 59 -2.23 -8.41 -7.88
C ILE A 59 -2.89 -9.18 -6.77
#